data_AF-A0A3N5DZ48-F1
#
_entry.id   AF-A0A3N5DZ48-F1
#
_cell.length_a   1.000
_cell.length_b   1.000
_cell.length_c   1.000
_cell.angle_alpha   90.00
_cell.angle_beta   90.00
_cell.angle_gamma   90.00
#
_symmetry.space_group_name_H-M   'P 1'
#
loop_
_entity.id
_entity.type
_entity.pdbx_description
1 polymer ?
#
loop_
_entity_poly.entity_id
_entity_poly.type
_entity_poly.pdbx_seq_one_letter_code
_entity_poly.pdbx_strand_id
1 'polypeptide(L)'
;GLFGGNSNWRGPVWFPVNYLLIESLQRFHHFYGDDLKVECPTGSSRLLNLWEVAAELSRGLTRLFLRGRDGRRPIYGGCDRLQQDPHWRDLILFHEYFDGDEGRGIGASHQTGWTGLVAKLIEQCGE
;
A
#
# COMPACT_ATOMS: atom_id res chain seq x y z
N GLY A 1 9.87 19.41 -10.02
CA GLY A 1 10.83 18.81 -9.07
C GLY A 1 11.29 17.47 -9.60
N LEU A 2 12.48 17.01 -9.18
CA LEU A 2 13.13 15.75 -9.59
C LEU A 2 12.51 14.49 -8.94
N PHE A 3 11.24 14.57 -8.59
CA PHE A 3 10.41 13.49 -8.03
C PHE A 3 9.33 13.18 -9.08
N GLY A 4 9.13 11.91 -9.44
CA GLY A 4 8.05 11.54 -10.37
C GLY A 4 8.45 10.66 -11.55
N GLY A 5 9.33 9.69 -11.34
CA GLY A 5 9.62 8.68 -12.37
C GLY A 5 9.13 7.28 -12.02
N ASN A 6 8.60 7.07 -10.81
CA ASN A 6 8.39 5.74 -10.21
C ASN A 6 9.59 4.80 -10.44
N SER A 7 10.79 5.39 -10.42
CA SER A 7 12.05 4.72 -10.71
C SER A 7 12.77 4.44 -9.40
N ASN A 8 12.86 3.16 -9.04
CA ASN A 8 13.54 2.68 -7.85
C ASN A 8 13.14 3.46 -6.58
N TRP A 9 13.99 4.28 -5.97
CA TRP A 9 13.68 5.04 -4.75
C TRP A 9 13.11 6.45 -4.98
N ARG A 10 12.65 6.78 -6.20
CA ARG A 10 12.19 8.13 -6.58
C ARG A 10 10.69 8.17 -6.93
N GLY A 11 9.85 7.91 -5.94
CA GLY A 11 8.39 8.01 -6.05
C GLY A 11 7.58 6.75 -5.71
N PRO A 12 8.03 5.52 -6.02
CA PRO A 12 7.15 4.37 -5.88
C PRO A 12 6.98 3.94 -4.43
N VAL A 13 5.95 3.14 -4.19
CA VAL A 13 5.61 2.54 -2.90
C VAL A 13 6.45 1.28 -2.68
N TRP A 14 7.17 1.26 -1.56
CA TRP A 14 7.98 0.12 -1.10
C TRP A 14 7.41 -0.44 0.21
N PHE A 15 7.17 -1.76 0.25
CA PHE A 15 6.62 -2.44 1.42
C PHE A 15 7.48 -2.33 2.69
N PRO A 16 8.82 -2.54 2.66
CA PRO A 16 9.63 -2.50 3.88
C PRO A 16 9.53 -1.16 4.60
N VAL A 17 9.66 -0.05 3.86
CA VAL A 17 9.67 1.29 4.44
C VAL A 17 8.29 1.68 4.94
N ASN A 18 7.23 1.36 4.17
CA ASN A 18 5.87 1.65 4.64
C ASN A 18 5.50 0.79 5.86
N TYR A 19 5.94 -0.47 5.92
CA TYR A 19 5.69 -1.33 7.07
C TYR A 19 6.36 -0.77 8.33
N LEU A 20 7.63 -0.37 8.25
CA LEU A 20 8.33 0.27 9.38
C LEU A 20 7.68 1.58 9.81
N LEU A 21 7.17 2.37 8.86
CA LEU A 21 6.42 3.59 9.16
C LEU A 21 5.12 3.28 9.92
N ILE A 22 4.36 2.27 9.47
CA ILE A 22 3.12 1.83 10.11
C ILE A 22 3.37 1.38 11.56
N GLU A 23 4.36 0.51 11.77
CA GLU A 23 4.75 0.05 13.12
C GLU A 23 5.20 1.23 14.02
N SER A 24 5.93 2.19 13.44
CA SER A 24 6.36 3.38 14.18
C SER A 24 5.17 4.25 14.60
N LEU A 25 4.20 4.47 13.70
CA LEU A 25 2.99 5.23 13.99
C LEU A 25 2.16 4.58 15.09
N GLN A 26 1.99 3.25 15.05
CA GLN A 26 1.31 2.49 16.10
C GLN A 26 2.04 2.62 17.45
N ARG A 27 3.37 2.53 17.45
CA ARG A 27 4.17 2.71 18.68
C ARG A 27 4.06 4.13 19.23
N PHE A 28 4.04 5.16 18.39
CA PHE A 28 3.87 6.53 18.85
C PHE A 28 2.45 6.82 19.31
N HIS A 29 1.42 6.22 18.69
CA HIS A 29 0.06 6.28 19.21
C HIS A 29 -0.03 5.73 20.63
N HIS A 30 0.64 4.62 20.93
CA HIS A 30 0.68 4.09 22.30
C HIS A 30 1.19 5.11 23.34
N PHE A 31 2.08 6.03 22.94
CA PHE A 31 2.58 7.09 23.82
C PHE A 31 1.68 8.33 23.84
N TYR A 32 1.21 8.80 22.68
CA TYR A 32 0.47 10.07 22.55
C TYR A 32 -1.06 9.92 22.68
N GLY A 33 -1.59 8.71 22.59
CA GLY A 33 -3.02 8.44 22.54
C GLY A 33 -3.72 9.19 21.40
N ASP A 34 -4.94 9.64 21.67
CA ASP A 34 -5.82 10.29 20.69
C ASP A 34 -5.60 11.81 20.55
N ASP A 35 -4.70 12.37 21.35
CA ASP A 35 -4.47 13.81 21.44
C ASP A 35 -3.61 14.35 20.30
N LEU A 36 -2.58 13.59 19.90
CA LEU A 36 -1.73 13.97 18.76
C LEU A 36 -2.44 13.62 17.46
N LYS A 37 -2.87 14.66 16.74
CA LYS A 37 -3.51 14.53 15.44
C LYS A 37 -2.69 15.19 14.33
N VAL A 38 -2.69 14.55 13.18
CA VAL A 38 -2.04 15.03 11.96
C VAL A 38 -3.01 14.99 10.80
N GLU A 39 -2.79 15.86 9.82
CA GLU A 39 -3.61 15.87 8.61
C GLU A 39 -3.28 14.66 7.73
N CYS A 40 -4.27 13.86 7.41
CA CYS A 40 -4.10 12.68 6.56
C CYS A 40 -5.36 12.37 5.74
N PRO A 41 -5.26 12.39 4.39
CA PRO A 41 -4.11 12.77 3.57
C PRO A 41 -3.75 14.26 3.69
N THR A 42 -2.51 14.62 3.39
CA THR A 42 -2.08 16.04 3.35
C THR A 42 -2.96 16.86 2.40
N GLY A 43 -3.39 18.04 2.86
CA GLY A 43 -4.30 18.93 2.13
C GLY A 43 -5.79 18.56 2.21
N SER A 44 -6.19 17.53 2.96
CA SER A 44 -7.59 17.12 3.10
C SER A 44 -8.35 17.80 4.25
N SER A 45 -7.66 18.54 5.12
CA SER A 45 -8.16 19.05 6.40
C SER A 45 -8.68 17.97 7.38
N ARG A 46 -8.55 16.68 7.05
CA ARG A 46 -8.96 15.56 7.89
C ARG A 46 -7.85 15.26 8.90
N LEU A 47 -8.11 15.57 10.17
CA LEU A 47 -7.20 15.28 11.28
C LEU A 47 -7.46 13.88 11.83
N LEU A 48 -6.42 13.05 11.83
CA LEU A 48 -6.42 11.67 12.33
C LEU A 48 -5.38 11.51 13.44
N ASN A 49 -5.67 10.67 14.43
CA ASN A 49 -4.63 10.23 15.36
C ASN A 49 -3.64 9.27 14.65
N LEU A 50 -2.51 8.97 15.29
CA LEU A 50 -1.48 8.16 14.65
C LEU A 50 -1.91 6.70 14.35
N TRP A 51 -2.83 6.14 15.13
CA TRP A 51 -3.40 4.82 14.87
C TRP A 51 -4.24 4.80 13.60
N GLU A 52 -5.10 5.81 13.44
CA GLU A 52 -5.94 5.99 12.26
C GLU A 52 -5.10 6.20 11.00
N VAL A 53 -4.01 6.97 11.09
CA VAL A 53 -3.05 7.13 9.98
C VAL A 53 -2.41 5.80 9.61
N ALA A 54 -1.95 5.02 10.61
CA ALA A 54 -1.38 3.70 10.37
C ALA A 54 -2.40 2.76 9.69
N ALA A 55 -3.67 2.82 10.09
CA ALA A 55 -4.75 2.05 9.47
C ALA A 55 -5.03 2.50 8.03
N GLU A 56 -5.04 3.81 7.74
CA GLU A 56 -5.24 4.33 6.38
C GLU A 56 -4.12 3.86 5.42
N LEU A 57 -2.86 3.88 5.87
CA LEU A 57 -1.71 3.37 5.12
C LEU A 57 -1.80 1.86 4.90
N SER A 58 -2.12 1.09 5.95
CA SER A 58 -2.27 -0.36 5.88
C SER A 58 -3.36 -0.78 4.90
N ARG A 59 -4.51 -0.10 4.93
CA ARG A 59 -5.59 -0.28 3.95
C ARG A 59 -5.14 0.11 2.55
N GLY A 60 -4.36 1.18 2.40
CA GLY A 60 -3.76 1.60 1.13
C GLY A 60 -2.92 0.50 0.48
N LEU A 61 -1.98 -0.06 1.24
CA LEU A 61 -1.12 -1.15 0.78
C LEU A 61 -1.92 -2.41 0.46
N THR A 62 -2.89 -2.77 1.30
CA THR A 62 -3.74 -3.95 1.07
C THR A 62 -4.59 -3.80 -0.19
N ARG A 63 -5.15 -2.60 -0.44
CA ARG A 63 -5.98 -2.31 -1.61
C ARG A 63 -5.26 -2.54 -2.94
N LEU A 64 -3.93 -2.46 -2.98
CA LEU A 64 -3.15 -2.77 -4.19
C LEU A 64 -3.48 -4.16 -4.74
N PHE A 65 -3.71 -5.11 -3.83
CA PHE A 65 -3.97 -6.51 -4.14
C PHE A 65 -5.43 -6.84 -4.30
N LEU A 66 -6.37 -5.94 -3.98
CA LEU A 66 -7.81 -6.21 -4.00
C LEU A 66 -8.45 -5.73 -5.31
N ARG A 67 -9.57 -6.35 -5.69
CA ARG A 67 -10.38 -5.85 -6.80
C ARG A 67 -11.18 -4.63 -6.34
N GLY A 68 -11.13 -3.57 -7.15
CA GLY A 68 -11.98 -2.40 -7.01
C GLY A 68 -13.42 -2.67 -7.47
N ARG A 69 -14.24 -1.62 -7.46
CA ARG A 69 -15.64 -1.66 -7.93
C ARG A 69 -15.74 -1.97 -9.43
N ASP A 70 -14.70 -1.66 -10.19
CA ASP A 70 -14.55 -1.96 -11.62
C ASP A 70 -14.05 -3.40 -11.87
N GLY A 71 -13.84 -4.19 -10.80
CA GLY A 71 -13.32 -5.54 -10.88
C GLY A 71 -11.81 -5.63 -11.13
N ARG A 72 -11.09 -4.51 -11.18
CA ARG A 72 -9.65 -4.46 -11.49
C ARG A 72 -8.80 -4.37 -10.23
N ARG A 73 -7.60 -4.93 -10.25
CA ARG A 73 -6.59 -4.82 -9.19
C ARG A 73 -5.51 -3.81 -9.58
N PRO A 74 -5.14 -2.86 -8.70
CA PRO A 74 -4.05 -1.92 -8.98
C PRO A 74 -2.74 -2.60 -9.39
N ILE A 75 -2.34 -3.70 -8.72
CA ILE A 75 -1.06 -4.39 -9.01
C ILE A 75 -0.86 -4.77 -10.49
N TYR A 76 -1.93 -5.02 -11.25
CA TYR A 76 -1.83 -5.41 -12.65
C TYR A 76 -1.92 -4.24 -13.63
N GLY A 77 -2.24 -3.03 -13.15
CA GLY A 77 -2.36 -1.83 -13.98
C GLY A 77 -3.20 -2.05 -15.24
N GLY A 78 -2.63 -1.70 -16.39
CA GLY A 78 -3.24 -1.85 -17.72
C GLY A 78 -3.19 -3.27 -18.32
N CYS A 79 -2.68 -4.29 -17.63
CA CYS A 79 -2.54 -5.63 -18.20
C CYS A 79 -3.89 -6.39 -18.20
N ASP A 80 -4.69 -6.24 -19.25
CA ASP A 80 -6.05 -6.81 -19.30
C ASP A 80 -6.11 -8.33 -19.13
N ARG A 81 -5.10 -9.06 -19.60
CA ARG A 81 -5.01 -10.51 -19.39
C ARG A 81 -4.98 -10.86 -17.91
N LEU A 82 -4.14 -10.18 -17.12
CA LEU A 82 -4.06 -10.42 -15.67
C LEU A 82 -5.26 -9.83 -14.91
N GLN A 83 -6.02 -8.93 -15.51
CA GLN A 83 -7.21 -8.34 -14.89
C GLN A 83 -8.46 -9.20 -15.09
N GLN A 84 -8.68 -9.70 -16.32
CA GLN A 84 -9.98 -10.19 -16.77
C GLN A 84 -10.00 -11.69 -17.06
N ASP A 85 -8.89 -12.28 -17.50
CA ASP A 85 -8.86 -13.69 -17.91
C ASP A 85 -9.14 -14.61 -16.70
N PRO A 86 -10.19 -15.45 -16.73
CA PRO A 86 -10.56 -16.32 -15.61
C PRO A 86 -9.44 -17.25 -15.11
N HIS A 87 -8.47 -17.59 -15.97
CA HIS A 87 -7.35 -18.46 -15.61
C HIS A 87 -6.18 -17.71 -14.98
N TRP A 88 -6.10 -16.39 -15.15
CA TRP A 88 -4.94 -15.60 -14.70
C TRP A 88 -5.29 -14.59 -13.61
N ARG A 89 -6.53 -14.10 -13.58
CA ARG A 89 -6.96 -12.97 -12.74
C ARG A 89 -6.87 -13.16 -11.22
N ASP A 90 -6.71 -14.41 -10.79
CA ASP A 90 -6.57 -14.81 -9.39
C ASP A 90 -5.15 -15.30 -9.05
N LEU A 91 -4.23 -15.30 -10.01
CA LEU A 91 -2.81 -15.62 -9.80
C LEU A 91 -2.04 -14.36 -9.38
N ILE A 92 -2.16 -14.02 -8.09
CA ILE A 92 -1.62 -12.79 -7.50
C ILE A 92 -0.09 -12.75 -7.58
N LEU A 93 0.43 -11.71 -8.22
CA LEU A 93 1.87 -11.46 -8.33
C LEU A 93 2.34 -10.51 -7.23
N PHE A 94 3.53 -10.80 -6.72
CA PHE A 94 4.26 -9.95 -5.78
C PHE A 94 5.39 -9.26 -6.52
N HIS A 95 5.42 -7.94 -6.45
CA HIS A 95 6.40 -7.08 -7.11
C HIS A 95 7.35 -6.45 -6.11
N GLU A 96 8.50 -6.01 -6.60
CA GLU A 96 9.54 -5.35 -5.82
C GLU A 96 9.04 -4.03 -5.21
N TYR A 97 8.37 -3.21 -6.02
CA TYR A 97 7.75 -1.94 -5.63
C TYR A 97 6.54 -1.63 -6.52
N PHE A 98 5.78 -0.60 -6.18
CA PHE A 98 4.53 -0.24 -6.85
C PHE A 98 4.55 1.21 -7.29
N ASP A 99 4.00 1.51 -8.46
CA ASP A 99 3.84 2.88 -8.93
C ASP A 99 3.09 3.74 -7.89
N GLY A 100 3.62 4.91 -7.56
CA GLY A 100 3.04 5.79 -6.53
C GLY A 100 1.72 6.44 -6.94
N ASP A 101 1.42 6.52 -8.22
CA ASP A 101 0.21 7.18 -8.74
C ASP A 101 -0.90 6.15 -9.01
N GLU A 102 -0.55 5.02 -9.62
CA GLU A 102 -1.51 4.01 -10.08
C GLU A 102 -1.51 2.71 -9.28
N GLY A 103 -0.44 2.44 -8.51
CA GLY A 103 -0.30 1.21 -7.74
C GLY A 103 0.07 -0.04 -8.54
N ARG A 104 0.41 0.08 -9.84
CA ARG A 104 0.87 -1.07 -10.64
C ARG A 104 2.20 -1.62 -10.13
N GLY A 105 2.37 -2.93 -10.17
CA GLY A 105 3.62 -3.58 -9.79
C GLY A 105 4.75 -3.26 -10.78
N ILE A 106 5.93 -2.93 -10.26
CA ILE A 106 7.14 -2.61 -11.03
C ILE A 106 8.33 -3.40 -10.46
N GLY A 107 9.35 -3.64 -11.29
CA GLY A 107 10.55 -4.38 -10.91
C GLY A 107 10.37 -5.88 -11.03
N ALA A 108 11.17 -6.64 -10.29
CA ALA A 108 11.10 -8.10 -10.31
C ALA A 108 9.71 -8.59 -9.88
N SER A 109 9.12 -9.51 -10.67
CA SER A 109 7.94 -10.28 -10.27
C SER A 109 8.35 -11.51 -9.44
N HIS A 110 7.42 -12.07 -8.67
CA HIS A 110 7.65 -13.13 -7.68
C HIS A 110 8.53 -12.71 -6.48
N GLN A 111 8.54 -11.41 -6.16
CA GLN A 111 9.15 -10.87 -4.95
C GLN A 111 8.25 -11.09 -3.72
N THR A 112 7.94 -12.35 -3.40
CA THR A 112 7.29 -12.73 -2.12
C THR A 112 8.28 -12.68 -0.94
N GLY A 113 9.28 -11.79 -1.03
CA GLY A 113 10.14 -11.40 0.09
C GLY A 113 9.41 -10.37 0.94
N TRP A 114 9.89 -9.13 0.95
CA TRP A 114 9.27 -8.09 1.78
C TRP A 114 7.81 -7.78 1.43
N THR A 115 7.39 -7.98 0.18
CA THR A 115 5.99 -7.71 -0.21
C THR A 115 5.03 -8.71 0.45
N GLY A 116 5.54 -9.85 0.93
CA GLY A 116 4.79 -10.78 1.78
C GLY A 116 4.30 -10.17 3.10
N LEU A 117 4.87 -9.04 3.55
CA LEU A 117 4.40 -8.28 4.72
C LEU A 117 2.94 -7.83 4.58
N VAL A 118 2.37 -7.80 3.38
CA VAL A 118 0.93 -7.55 3.17
C VAL A 118 0.05 -8.49 3.99
N ALA A 119 0.47 -9.75 4.20
CA ALA A 119 -0.29 -10.71 5.00
C ALA A 119 -0.46 -10.22 6.45
N LYS A 120 0.59 -9.63 7.03
CA LYS A 120 0.54 -9.06 8.38
C LYS A 120 -0.37 -7.84 8.46
N LEU A 121 -0.33 -7.00 7.43
CA LEU A 121 -1.22 -5.82 7.34
C LEU A 121 -2.69 -6.22 7.20
N ILE A 122 -2.98 -7.29 6.46
CA ILE A 122 -4.34 -7.85 6.34
C ILE A 122 -4.83 -8.37 7.69
N GLU A 123 -4.01 -9.13 8.41
CA GLU A 123 -4.33 -9.61 9.77
C GLU A 123 -4.64 -8.44 10.71
N GLN A 124 -3.77 -7.42 10.75
CA GLN A 124 -3.95 -6.23 11.59
C GLN A 124 -5.16 -5.37 11.24
N CYS A 125 -5.63 -5.38 9.98
CA CYS A 125 -6.82 -4.65 9.56
C CYS A 125 -8.12 -5.45 9.71
N GLY A 126 -8.03 -6.77 9.91
CA GLY A 126 -9.17 -7.68 10.01
C GLY A 126 -9.67 -7.89 11.44
N GLU A 127 -8.84 -7.60 12.43
CA GLU A 127 -9.23 -7.40 13.85
C GLU A 127 -9.80 -5.99 14.09
#